data_AF-A0AAV9RYH1-F1
#
_entry.id   AF-A0AAV9RYH1-F1
#
_cell.length_a   1.000
_cell.length_b   1.000
_cell.length_c   1.000
_cell.angle_alpha   90.00
_cell.angle_beta   90.00
_cell.angle_gamma   90.00
#
_symmetry.space_group_name_H-M   'P 1'
#
loop_
_entity.id
_entity.type
_entity.pdbx_description
1 polymer ?
#
loop_
_entity_poly.entity_id
_entity_poly.type
_entity_poly.pdbx_seq_one_letter_code
_entity_poly.pdbx_strand_id
1 'polypeptide(L)'
;MVAVVRSLMVLLLTQVLLEGAAGLIPEVGRRKYSESGKQSPERSESFLNDFELRLLNMFGLGRRPTPSKQAVVPQYMVDLYHMHSANGDHSTKRPKTMGKHAERAASQRAQKI
;
A
#
# COMPACT_ATOMS: atom_id res chain seq x y z
N MET A 1 -22.84 11.57 42.45
CA MET A 1 -23.44 10.96 41.24
C MET A 1 -23.05 11.67 39.93
N VAL A 2 -23.06 13.01 39.86
CA VAL A 2 -22.79 13.76 38.61
C VAL A 2 -21.38 13.55 38.03
N ALA A 3 -20.36 13.43 38.87
CA ALA A 3 -18.97 13.21 38.42
C ALA A 3 -18.78 11.85 37.72
N VAL A 4 -19.47 10.81 38.20
CA VAL A 4 -19.41 9.46 37.64
C VAL A 4 -20.05 9.43 36.25
N VAL A 5 -21.20 10.10 36.09
CA VAL A 5 -21.89 10.22 34.80
C VAL A 5 -21.06 10.99 33.79
N ARG A 6 -20.40 12.08 34.21
CA ARG A 6 -19.48 12.85 33.35
C ARG A 6 -18.27 12.02 32.91
N SER A 7 -17.68 11.26 33.82
CA SER A 7 -16.57 10.36 33.50
C SER A 7 -16.99 9.25 32.53
N LEU A 8 -18.19 8.68 32.69
CA LEU A 8 -18.75 7.67 31.79
C LEU A 8 -19.01 8.23 30.39
N MET A 9 -19.57 9.43 30.28
CA MET A 9 -19.78 10.12 29.01
C MET A 9 -18.47 10.39 28.27
N VAL A 10 -17.44 10.86 28.98
CA VAL A 10 -16.11 11.07 28.38
C VAL A 10 -15.51 9.75 27.90
N LEU A 11 -15.61 8.68 28.69
CA LEU A 11 -15.11 7.36 28.32
C LEU A 11 -15.81 6.83 27.06
N LEU A 12 -17.14 6.93 26.99
CA LEU A 12 -17.93 6.51 25.82
C LEU A 12 -17.59 7.35 24.58
N LEU A 13 -17.40 8.67 24.73
CA LEU A 13 -16.98 9.55 23.64
C LEU A 13 -15.60 9.16 23.09
N THR A 14 -14.65 8.85 23.98
CA THR A 14 -13.31 8.39 23.56
C THR A 14 -13.37 7.06 22.84
N GLN A 15 -14.25 6.13 23.25
CA GLN A 15 -14.43 4.86 22.56
C GLN A 15 -14.99 5.05 21.15
N VAL A 16 -16.07 5.82 20.99
CA VAL A 16 -16.69 6.07 19.67
C VAL A 16 -15.73 6.83 18.73
N LEU A 17 -15.00 7.81 19.25
CA LEU A 17 -14.02 8.58 18.47
C LEU A 17 -12.80 7.71 18.07
N LEU A 18 -12.31 6.87 18.98
CA LEU A 18 -11.16 6.00 18.72
C LEU A 18 -11.52 4.81 17.81
N GLU A 19 -12.75 4.29 17.93
CA GLU A 19 -13.31 3.26 17.05
C GLU A 19 -13.62 3.82 15.65
N GLY A 20 -14.08 5.07 15.56
CA GLY A 20 -14.23 5.79 14.28
C GLY A 20 -12.91 6.13 13.60
N ALA A 21 -11.85 6.41 14.37
CA ALA A 21 -10.50 6.63 13.85
C ALA A 21 -9.80 5.32 13.43
N ALA A 22 -10.13 4.19 14.07
CA ALA A 22 -9.68 2.86 13.68
C ALA A 22 -10.30 2.36 12.36
N GLY A 23 -11.37 2.99 11.87
CA GLY A 23 -11.92 2.74 10.54
C GLY A 23 -10.99 3.17 9.39
N LEU A 24 -9.98 4.01 9.66
CA LEU A 24 -9.01 4.50 8.67
C LEU A 24 -7.60 3.90 8.80
N ILE A 25 -7.35 3.09 9.84
CA ILE A 25 -6.11 2.33 10.02
C ILE A 25 -6.53 0.88 10.25
N PRO A 26 -6.45 0.01 9.23
CA PRO A 26 -6.91 -1.36 9.39
C PRO A 26 -6.07 -2.07 10.45
N GLU A 27 -6.74 -2.64 11.44
CA GLU A 27 -6.25 -3.59 12.43
C GLU A 27 -5.68 -4.84 11.73
N VAL A 28 -4.48 -4.70 11.18
CA VAL A 28 -3.67 -5.82 10.68
C VAL A 28 -2.38 -5.80 11.49
N GLY A 29 -2.44 -6.23 12.75
CA GLY A 29 -1.20 -6.22 13.54
C GLY A 29 -1.15 -6.92 14.88
N ARG A 30 -2.25 -7.34 15.53
CA ARG A 30 -2.11 -7.75 16.94
C ARG A 30 -2.98 -8.87 17.50
N ARG A 31 -3.29 -9.89 16.70
CA ARG A 31 -3.75 -11.22 17.16
C ARG A 31 -3.87 -12.08 15.89
N LYS A 32 -2.93 -12.93 15.50
CA LYS A 32 -2.85 -14.36 15.90
C LYS A 32 -1.71 -15.05 15.12
N TYR A 33 -0.46 -14.65 15.31
CA TYR A 33 0.69 -15.36 14.69
C TYR A 33 1.28 -16.45 15.60
N SER A 34 0.68 -16.73 16.76
CA SER A 34 1.16 -17.76 17.69
C SER A 34 0.77 -19.20 17.32
N GLU A 35 0.10 -19.43 16.19
CA GLU A 35 -0.20 -20.78 15.68
C GLU A 35 0.35 -20.97 14.27
N SER A 36 1.66 -20.68 14.12
CA SER A 36 2.46 -21.25 13.05
C SER A 36 2.59 -22.75 13.30
N GLY A 37 1.75 -23.54 12.65
CA GLY A 37 1.87 -24.99 12.72
C GLY A 37 0.97 -25.77 11.78
N LYS A 38 -0.29 -25.35 11.58
CA LYS A 38 -1.26 -26.12 10.76
C LYS A 38 -2.33 -25.21 10.15
N GLN A 39 -1.96 -24.33 9.21
CA GLN A 39 -2.98 -23.65 8.39
C GLN A 39 -3.49 -24.65 7.35
N SER A 40 -4.75 -25.07 7.53
CA SER A 40 -5.53 -25.75 6.50
C SER A 40 -5.48 -24.94 5.18
N PRO A 41 -5.33 -25.60 4.01
CA PRO A 41 -5.27 -24.91 2.71
C PRO A 41 -6.49 -24.01 2.45
N GLU A 42 -7.65 -24.34 2.99
CA GLU A 42 -8.89 -23.54 2.91
C GLU A 42 -8.74 -22.12 3.53
N ARG A 43 -7.92 -21.99 4.58
CA ARG A 43 -7.69 -20.72 5.27
C ARG A 43 -6.67 -19.85 4.54
N SER A 44 -5.75 -20.46 3.79
CA SER A 44 -4.82 -19.71 2.93
C SER A 44 -5.50 -19.18 1.68
N GLU A 45 -6.45 -19.92 1.10
CA GLU A 45 -7.17 -19.47 -0.12
C GLU A 45 -8.02 -18.23 0.14
N SER A 46 -8.77 -18.19 1.25
CA SER A 46 -9.56 -17.01 1.63
C SER A 46 -8.68 -15.78 1.90
N PHE A 47 -7.56 -15.97 2.62
CA PHE A 47 -6.59 -14.89 2.85
C PHE A 47 -5.94 -14.37 1.56
N LEU A 48 -5.58 -15.26 0.63
CA LEU A 48 -5.02 -14.89 -0.67
C LEU A 48 -6.02 -14.09 -1.50
N ASN A 49 -7.30 -14.47 -1.48
CA ASN A 49 -8.36 -13.76 -2.19
C ASN A 49 -8.56 -12.34 -1.66
N ASP A 50 -8.60 -12.17 -0.34
CA ASP A 50 -8.71 -10.84 0.29
C ASP A 50 -7.50 -9.96 -0.03
N PHE A 51 -6.31 -10.54 -0.04
CA PHE A 51 -5.09 -9.86 -0.44
C PHE A 51 -5.12 -9.44 -1.92
N GLU A 52 -5.60 -10.31 -2.81
CA GLU A 52 -5.77 -10.01 -4.23
C GLU A 52 -6.77 -8.87 -4.45
N LEU A 53 -7.95 -8.92 -3.82
CA LEU A 53 -8.94 -7.85 -3.88
C LEU A 53 -8.37 -6.52 -3.38
N ARG A 54 -7.57 -6.56 -2.31
CA ARG A 54 -6.91 -5.38 -1.78
C ARG A 54 -5.89 -4.80 -2.75
N LEU A 55 -5.05 -5.64 -3.37
CA LEU A 55 -4.10 -5.19 -4.40
C LEU A 55 -4.85 -4.57 -5.57
N LEU A 56 -5.87 -5.25 -6.08
CA LEU A 56 -6.70 -4.76 -7.17
C LEU A 56 -7.29 -3.38 -6.85
N ASN A 57 -7.85 -3.20 -5.66
CA ASN A 57 -8.37 -1.91 -5.21
C ASN A 57 -7.28 -0.82 -5.10
N MET A 58 -6.10 -1.14 -4.57
CA MET A 58 -4.98 -0.19 -4.49
C MET A 58 -4.51 0.28 -5.87
N PHE A 59 -4.60 -0.57 -6.89
CA PHE A 59 -4.30 -0.23 -8.27
C PHE A 59 -5.51 0.30 -9.07
N GLY A 60 -6.69 0.40 -8.45
CA GLY A 60 -7.93 0.83 -9.11
C GLY A 60 -8.45 -0.15 -10.17
N LEU A 61 -8.11 -1.43 -10.06
CA LEU A 61 -8.50 -2.49 -10.97
C LEU A 61 -9.69 -3.27 -10.39
N GLY A 62 -10.70 -3.56 -11.22
CA GLY A 62 -11.84 -4.39 -10.82
C GLY A 62 -11.63 -5.90 -11.03
N ARG A 63 -10.59 -6.28 -11.78
CA ARG A 63 -10.26 -7.68 -12.11
C ARG A 63 -8.78 -7.83 -12.41
N ARG A 64 -8.26 -9.05 -12.25
CA ARG A 64 -6.88 -9.38 -12.59
C ARG A 64 -6.60 -9.11 -14.09
N PRO A 65 -5.63 -8.25 -14.43
CA PRO A 65 -5.26 -8.03 -15.81
C PRO A 65 -4.53 -9.26 -16.35
N THR A 66 -4.93 -9.75 -17.51
CA THR A 66 -4.25 -10.83 -18.23
C THR A 66 -3.27 -10.22 -19.23
N PRO A 67 -1.95 -10.33 -19.00
CA PRO A 67 -0.99 -9.81 -19.96
C PRO A 67 -1.10 -10.59 -21.27
N SER A 68 -1.13 -9.86 -22.39
CA SER A 68 -0.98 -10.48 -23.71
C SER A 68 0.42 -11.06 -23.86
N LYS A 69 0.57 -12.15 -24.62
CA LYS A 69 1.89 -12.77 -24.91
C LYS A 69 2.87 -11.81 -25.61
N GLN A 70 2.36 -10.72 -26.19
CA GLN A 70 3.13 -9.68 -26.88
C GLN A 70 3.30 -8.41 -26.03
N ALA A 71 2.94 -8.43 -24.75
CA ALA A 71 3.06 -7.25 -23.90
C ALA A 71 4.54 -6.86 -23.71
N VAL A 72 4.95 -5.77 -24.36
CA VAL A 72 6.26 -5.17 -24.18
C VAL A 72 6.20 -4.19 -23.01
N VAL A 73 7.02 -4.44 -21.99
CA VAL A 73 7.21 -3.55 -20.84
C VAL A 73 8.18 -2.44 -21.27
N PRO A 74 7.78 -1.16 -21.29
CA PRO A 74 8.68 -0.08 -21.66
C PRO A 74 9.87 0.04 -20.70
N GLN A 75 11.05 0.38 -21.25
CA GLN A 75 12.32 0.42 -20.50
C GLN A 75 12.26 1.32 -19.26
N TYR A 76 11.61 2.48 -19.35
CA TYR A 76 11.51 3.41 -18.22
C TYR A 76 10.78 2.78 -17.01
N MET A 77 9.82 1.87 -17.21
CA MET A 77 9.12 1.19 -16.11
C MET A 77 10.03 0.19 -15.41
N VAL A 78 10.90 -0.48 -16.17
CA VAL A 78 11.94 -1.37 -15.65
C VAL A 78 12.95 -0.57 -14.83
N ASP A 79 13.39 0.57 -15.35
CA ASP A 79 14.31 1.47 -14.66
C ASP A 79 13.70 1.98 -13.34
N LEU A 80 12.43 2.38 -13.34
CA LEU A 80 11.70 2.79 -12.13
C LEU A 80 11.60 1.66 -11.10
N TYR A 81 11.30 0.44 -11.53
CA TYR A 81 11.23 -0.72 -10.63
C TYR A 81 12.56 -0.95 -9.91
N HIS A 82 13.67 -0.93 -10.64
CA HIS A 82 15.00 -1.12 -10.06
C HIS A 82 15.40 0.00 -9.09
N MET A 83 14.97 1.24 -9.34
CA MET A 83 15.27 2.37 -8.45
C MET A 83 14.52 2.30 -7.11
N HIS A 84 13.32 1.69 -7.08
CA HIS A 84 12.43 1.72 -5.92
C HIS A 84 12.21 0.35 -5.25
N SER A 85 12.76 -0.74 -5.80
CA SER A 85 12.70 -2.06 -5.17
C SER A 85 13.62 -2.14 -3.95
N ALA A 86 13.12 -2.68 -2.85
CA ALA A 86 13.87 -2.83 -1.59
C ALA A 86 15.09 -3.76 -1.71
N ASN A 87 15.06 -4.69 -2.69
CA ASN A 87 16.19 -5.54 -3.07
C ASN A 87 16.91 -4.98 -4.31
N GLY A 88 17.11 -3.66 -4.37
CA GLY A 88 17.97 -3.05 -5.36
C GLY A 88 19.40 -3.56 -5.18
N ASP A 89 19.69 -4.75 -5.72
CA ASP A 89 21.04 -5.18 -5.99
C ASP A 89 21.74 -3.99 -6.62
N HIS A 90 22.91 -3.68 -6.08
CA HIS A 90 23.85 -2.69 -6.55
C HIS A 90 24.28 -3.00 -7.99
N SER A 91 23.36 -2.89 -8.94
CA SER A 91 23.60 -2.84 -10.36
C SER A 91 24.25 -1.49 -10.61
N THR A 92 25.56 -1.53 -10.74
CA THR A 92 26.53 -0.46 -11.00
C THR A 92 26.30 0.31 -12.31
N LYS A 93 25.08 0.27 -12.86
CA LYS A 93 24.67 0.95 -14.09
C LYS A 93 23.42 1.80 -13.86
N ARG A 94 23.51 2.77 -12.94
CA ARG A 94 22.56 3.90 -12.93
C ARG A 94 22.54 4.53 -14.32
N PRO A 95 21.41 4.60 -15.03
CA PRO A 95 21.30 5.44 -16.21
C PRO A 95 21.38 6.89 -15.74
N LYS A 96 22.55 7.54 -15.92
CA LYS A 96 22.82 8.94 -15.53
C LYS A 96 21.94 9.99 -16.25
N THR A 97 20.97 9.58 -17.06
CA THR A 97 20.26 10.44 -18.02
C THR A 97 18.86 10.83 -17.58
N MET A 98 18.22 10.11 -16.65
CA MET A 98 16.80 10.36 -16.32
C MET A 98 16.59 11.56 -15.37
N GLY A 99 17.58 11.87 -14.51
CA GLY A 99 17.55 13.07 -13.66
C GLY A 99 17.55 14.38 -14.46
N LYS A 100 18.23 14.42 -15.61
CA LYS A 100 18.35 15.64 -16.44
C LYS A 100 17.06 16.02 -17.19
N HIS A 101 16.22 15.04 -17.52
CA HIS A 101 14.96 15.30 -18.22
C HIS A 101 13.82 15.66 -17.27
N ALA A 102 13.77 15.05 -16.08
CA ALA A 102 12.80 15.41 -15.05
C ALA A 102 13.00 16.86 -14.57
N GLU A 103 14.25 17.29 -14.39
CA GLU A 103 14.58 18.66 -13.98
C GLU A 103 14.20 19.69 -15.06
N ARG A 104 14.44 19.40 -16.35
CA ARG A 104 14.01 20.27 -17.47
C ARG A 104 12.48 20.41 -17.57
N ALA A 105 11.73 19.34 -17.33
CA ALA A 105 10.26 19.39 -17.37
C ALA A 105 9.68 20.21 -16.20
N ALA A 106 10.31 20.14 -15.02
CA ALA A 106 9.96 20.97 -13.88
C ALA A 106 10.33 22.46 -14.11
N SER A 107 11.51 22.76 -14.64
CA SER A 107 11.93 24.13 -14.95
C SER A 107 11.07 24.81 -16.03
N GLN A 108 10.60 24.08 -17.04
CA GLN A 108 9.73 24.66 -18.08
C GLN A 108 8.34 25.06 -17.56
N ARG A 109 7.83 24.40 -16.50
CA ARG A 109 6.55 24.78 -15.88
C ARG A 109 6.68 26.01 -14.97
N ALA A 110 7.82 26.19 -14.32
CA ALA A 110 8.07 27.33 -13.44
C ALA A 110 8.29 28.65 -14.21
N GLN A 111 8.72 28.59 -15.47
CA GLN A 111 8.98 29.78 -16.29
C GLN A 111 7.74 30.31 -17.05
N LYS A 112 6.59 29.64 -16.90
CA LYS A 112 5.31 30.00 -17.55
C LYS A 112 4.27 30.49 -16.53
N ILE A 113 4.73 31.06 -15.42
CA ILE A 113 3.96 31.81 -14.41
C ILE A 113 4.56 33.20 -14.35
#